data_AF-A0A5E7V693-F1
#
_entry.id   AF-A0A5E7V693-F1
#
_cell.length_a   1.000
_cell.length_b   1.000
_cell.length_c   1.000
_cell.angle_alpha   90.00
_cell.angle_beta   90.00
_cell.angle_gamma   90.00
#
_symmetry.space_group_name_H-M   'P 1'
#
loop_
_entity.id
_entity.type
_entity.pdbx_description
1 polymer ?
#
loop_
_entity_poly.entity_id
_entity_poly.type
_entity_poly.pdbx_seq_one_letter_code
_entity_poly.pdbx_strand_id
1 'polypeptide(L)'
;MANQAREEIEAESLTVVVDRGYYKGLEILACEQAGITTFVPKPLTSGSKAEGRFGKQDFIYLIESDEYRCPAGQLLTRRHSSIEDGMLLHCYYFSGCQSCSMQKQCTTGRAPCEALGT
;
A
#
# COMPACT_ATOMS: atom_id res chain seq x y z
N MET A 1 -12.59 4.14 21.59
CA MET A 1 -13.66 4.85 20.86
C MET A 1 -14.75 3.90 20.37
N ALA A 2 -14.44 2.86 19.58
CA ALA A 2 -15.46 1.94 19.05
C ALA A 2 -16.27 1.21 20.15
N ASN A 3 -15.63 0.69 21.20
CA ASN A 3 -16.34 0.02 22.30
C ASN A 3 -17.33 0.94 23.02
N GLN A 4 -16.91 2.18 23.29
CA GLN A 4 -17.78 3.18 23.92
C GLN A 4 -18.99 3.51 23.02
N ALA A 5 -18.78 3.65 21.71
CA ALA A 5 -19.90 3.83 20.78
C ALA A 5 -20.86 2.62 20.74
N ARG A 6 -20.33 1.39 20.82
CA ARG A 6 -21.16 0.18 20.86
C ARG A 6 -22.03 0.12 22.13
N GLU A 7 -21.46 0.49 23.27
CA GLU A 7 -22.17 0.53 24.56
C GLU A 7 -23.29 1.58 24.55
N GLU A 8 -23.01 2.80 24.07
CA GLU A 8 -24.01 3.88 24.03
C GLU A 8 -25.13 3.65 23.01
N ILE A 9 -24.83 2.96 21.89
CA ILE A 9 -25.82 2.65 20.85
C ILE A 9 -26.57 1.34 21.16
N GLU A 10 -26.13 0.59 22.18
CA GLU A 10 -26.68 -0.73 22.56
C GLU A 10 -26.73 -1.71 21.36
N ALA A 11 -25.74 -1.62 20.46
CA ALA A 11 -25.70 -2.42 19.24
C ALA A 11 -25.06 -3.80 19.49
N GLU A 12 -25.75 -4.87 19.09
CA GLU A 12 -25.22 -6.25 19.15
C GLU A 12 -23.99 -6.43 18.24
N SER A 13 -23.99 -5.73 17.09
CA SER A 13 -22.87 -5.70 16.15
C SER A 13 -22.54 -4.27 15.73
N LEU A 14 -21.25 -3.95 15.67
CA LEU A 14 -20.78 -2.64 15.22
C LEU A 14 -19.80 -2.79 14.07
N THR A 15 -19.99 -1.96 13.05
CA THR A 15 -19.04 -1.77 11.94
C THR A 15 -18.53 -0.35 11.97
N VAL A 16 -17.22 -0.16 11.89
CA VAL A 16 -16.56 1.15 11.99
C VAL A 16 -15.76 1.42 10.72
N VAL A 17 -15.87 2.65 10.23
CA VAL A 17 -14.96 3.18 9.21
C VAL A 17 -14.07 4.21 9.90
N VAL A 18 -12.76 4.11 9.69
CA VAL A 18 -11.80 5.01 10.34
C VAL A 18 -11.28 6.02 9.33
N ASP A 19 -11.15 7.29 9.74
CA ASP A 19 -10.57 8.30 8.88
C ASP A 19 -9.08 8.04 8.60
N ARG A 20 -8.66 8.39 7.39
CA ARG A 20 -7.26 8.27 6.97
C ARG A 20 -6.41 9.21 7.81
N GLY A 21 -5.62 8.65 8.73
CA GLY A 21 -4.70 9.39 9.60
C GLY A 21 -5.15 9.49 11.06
N TYR A 22 -6.34 9.00 11.41
CA TYR A 22 -6.88 9.01 12.77
C TYR A 22 -7.02 7.59 13.32
N TYR A 23 -5.92 6.84 13.35
CA TYR A 23 -5.89 5.52 13.97
C TYR A 23 -4.51 5.16 14.48
N LYS A 24 -4.47 4.31 15.51
CA LYS A 24 -3.28 3.55 15.91
C LYS A 24 -3.51 2.07 15.62
N GLY A 25 -2.46 1.35 15.22
CA GLY A 25 -2.57 -0.10 14.98
C GLY A 25 -3.15 -0.88 16.17
N LEU A 26 -2.79 -0.48 17.40
CA LEU A 26 -3.34 -1.07 18.63
C LEU A 26 -4.85 -0.84 18.79
N GLU A 27 -5.39 0.26 18.29
CA GLU A 27 -6.84 0.54 18.37
C GLU A 27 -7.61 -0.31 17.36
N ILE A 28 -7.05 -0.56 16.19
CA ILE A 28 -7.60 -1.50 15.20
C ILE A 28 -7.62 -2.92 15.77
N LEU A 29 -6.49 -3.35 16.37
CA LEU A 29 -6.39 -4.66 17.01
C LEU A 29 -7.43 -4.83 18.12
N ALA A 30 -7.63 -3.80 18.95
CA ALA A 30 -8.64 -3.83 20.00
C ALA A 30 -10.07 -3.96 19.43
N CYS A 31 -10.36 -3.36 18.27
CA CYS A 31 -11.65 -3.52 17.60
C CYS A 31 -11.82 -4.94 17.07
N GLU A 32 -10.79 -5.51 16.44
CA GLU A 32 -10.80 -6.89 15.95
C GLU A 32 -11.02 -7.90 17.09
N GLN A 33 -10.28 -7.74 18.20
CA GLN A 33 -10.44 -8.56 19.41
C GLN A 33 -11.82 -8.42 20.06
N ALA A 34 -12.48 -7.28 19.90
CA ALA A 34 -13.83 -7.03 20.39
C ALA A 34 -14.93 -7.52 19.42
N GLY A 35 -14.57 -8.16 18.31
CA GLY A 35 -15.50 -8.63 17.28
C GLY A 35 -16.11 -7.50 16.43
N ILE A 36 -15.48 -6.33 16.41
CA ILE A 36 -15.94 -5.15 15.67
C ILE A 36 -15.29 -5.15 14.28
N THR A 37 -16.12 -5.13 13.23
CA THR A 37 -15.61 -5.04 11.86
C THR A 37 -15.09 -3.63 11.59
N THR A 38 -13.80 -3.50 11.29
CA THR A 38 -13.15 -2.20 11.09
C THR A 38 -12.64 -2.05 9.66
N PHE A 39 -13.11 -1.03 8.95
CA PHE A 39 -12.60 -0.63 7.65
C PHE A 39 -11.62 0.53 7.80
N VAL A 40 -10.38 0.29 7.40
CA VAL A 40 -9.30 1.29 7.45
C VAL A 40 -8.86 1.62 6.03
N PRO A 41 -8.97 2.89 5.59
CA PRO A 41 -8.41 3.32 4.33
C PRO A 41 -6.92 3.01 4.31
N LYS A 42 -6.43 2.34 3.26
CA LYS A 42 -5.01 2.02 3.11
C LYS A 42 -4.18 3.29 3.33
N PRO A 43 -3.26 3.30 4.33
CA PRO A 43 -2.40 4.44 4.58
C PRO A 43 -1.50 4.68 3.37
N LEU A 44 -1.38 5.94 2.98
CA LEU A 44 -0.49 6.38 1.91
C LEU A 44 0.71 7.07 2.55
N THR A 45 1.55 6.30 3.23
CA THR A 45 2.63 6.80 4.08
C THR A 45 3.98 6.92 3.35
N SER A 46 4.04 6.64 2.05
CA SER A 46 5.32 6.75 1.33
C SER A 46 5.70 8.21 1.13
N GLY A 47 6.96 8.54 1.44
CA GLY A 47 7.55 9.86 1.16
C GLY A 47 7.40 10.27 -0.31
N SER A 48 7.37 9.31 -1.24
CA SER A 48 7.10 9.55 -2.65
C SER A 48 5.81 10.33 -2.88
N LYS A 49 4.71 9.99 -2.18
CA LYS A 49 3.43 10.67 -2.41
C LYS A 49 3.44 12.10 -1.88
N ALA A 50 4.10 12.34 -0.74
CA ALA A 50 4.27 13.68 -0.19
C ALA A 50 5.01 14.61 -1.16
N GLU A 51 5.92 14.05 -1.96
CA GLU A 51 6.69 14.77 -3.00
C GLU A 51 5.97 14.79 -4.37
N GLY A 52 4.73 14.32 -4.47
CA GLY A 52 3.98 14.25 -5.74
C GLY A 52 4.47 13.19 -6.73
N ARG A 53 5.32 12.25 -6.29
CA ARG A 53 5.77 11.10 -7.07
C ARG A 53 4.75 9.96 -7.01
N PHE A 54 4.80 9.07 -8.00
CA PHE A 54 4.00 7.85 -8.02
C PHE A 54 4.31 6.98 -6.80
N GLY A 55 3.24 6.53 -6.15
CA GLY A 55 3.28 5.59 -5.04
C GLY A 55 2.82 4.21 -5.48
N LYS A 56 2.85 3.24 -4.55
CA LYS A 56 2.45 1.85 -4.79
C LYS A 56 1.04 1.73 -5.39
N GLN A 57 0.13 2.65 -5.07
CA GLN A 57 -1.24 2.64 -5.61
C GLN A 57 -1.33 2.93 -7.11
N ASP A 58 -0.30 3.55 -7.69
CA ASP A 58 -0.25 3.93 -9.10
C ASP A 58 0.27 2.77 -9.97
N PHE A 59 0.70 1.67 -9.36
CA PHE A 59 1.14 0.44 -10.01
C PHE A 59 0.07 -0.65 -9.85
N ILE A 60 -0.38 -1.22 -10.97
CA ILE A 60 -1.47 -2.20 -11.00
C ILE A 60 -0.86 -3.60 -11.08
N TYR A 61 -1.19 -4.47 -10.12
CA TYR A 61 -0.77 -5.87 -10.18
C TYR A 61 -1.66 -6.67 -11.14
N LEU A 62 -1.03 -7.39 -12.06
CA LEU A 62 -1.67 -8.29 -13.01
C LEU A 62 -1.46 -9.72 -12.53
N ILE A 63 -2.49 -10.28 -11.88
CA ILE A 63 -2.39 -11.59 -11.23
C ILE A 63 -2.16 -12.73 -12.22
N GLU A 64 -2.66 -12.61 -13.46
CA GLU A 64 -2.54 -13.66 -14.47
C GLU A 64 -1.10 -13.87 -14.93
N SER A 65 -0.28 -12.80 -14.93
CA SER A 65 1.10 -12.85 -15.42
C SER A 65 2.15 -12.67 -14.32
N ASP A 66 1.76 -12.44 -13.07
CA ASP A 66 2.66 -12.07 -11.98
C ASP A 66 3.53 -10.84 -12.34
N GLU A 67 2.88 -9.79 -12.81
CA GLU A 67 3.54 -8.56 -13.25
C GLU A 67 2.88 -7.32 -12.65
N TYR A 68 3.61 -6.22 -12.63
CA TYR A 68 3.03 -4.90 -12.36
C TYR A 68 2.97 -4.07 -13.64
N ARG A 69 1.88 -3.34 -13.83
CA ARG A 69 1.78 -2.29 -14.84
C ARG A 69 2.02 -0.93 -14.19
N CYS A 70 2.99 -0.16 -14.68
CA CYS A 70 3.28 1.18 -14.16
C CYS A 70 2.40 2.27 -14.81
N PRO A 71 2.41 3.50 -14.28
CA PRO A 71 1.67 4.64 -14.86
C PRO A 71 2.03 4.97 -16.32
N ALA A 72 3.25 4.65 -16.75
CA ALA A 72 3.69 4.80 -18.13
C ALA A 72 3.24 3.63 -19.06
N GLY A 73 2.44 2.69 -18.53
CA GLY A 73 1.90 1.55 -19.25
C GLY A 73 2.85 0.37 -19.46
N GLN A 74 4.09 0.45 -18.97
CA GLN A 74 5.09 -0.62 -19.09
C GLN A 74 4.82 -1.75 -18.09
N LEU A 75 5.18 -2.98 -18.49
CA LEU A 75 5.10 -4.16 -17.64
C LEU A 75 6.41 -4.39 -16.90
N LEU A 76 6.30 -4.62 -15.60
CA LEU A 76 7.37 -4.86 -14.66
C LEU A 76 7.30 -6.34 -14.27
N THR A 77 8.27 -7.10 -14.74
CA THR A 77 8.42 -8.53 -14.39
C THR A 77 9.13 -8.67 -13.05
N ARG A 78 8.89 -9.77 -12.34
CA ARG A 78 9.67 -10.14 -11.16
C ARG A 78 11.15 -10.31 -11.52
N ARG A 79 12.06 -9.77 -10.69
CA ARG A 79 13.51 -9.78 -10.96
C ARG A 79 14.30 -10.49 -9.89
N HIS A 80 14.04 -10.17 -8.64
CA HIS A 80 14.67 -10.81 -7.50
C HIS A 80 13.77 -10.69 -6.27
N SER A 81 14.26 -11.16 -5.14
CA SER A 81 13.58 -10.99 -3.85
C SER A 81 14.61 -10.61 -2.80
N SER A 82 14.23 -9.72 -1.89
CA SER A 82 15.02 -9.31 -0.74
C SER A 82 14.27 -9.62 0.55
N ILE A 83 14.98 -9.64 1.67
CA ILE A 83 14.36 -9.66 3.00
C ILE A 83 14.71 -8.33 3.65
N GLU A 84 13.69 -7.54 3.99
CA GLU A 84 13.83 -6.27 4.69
C GLU A 84 12.92 -6.29 5.91
N ASP A 85 13.46 -5.95 7.08
CA ASP A 85 12.75 -6.00 8.37
C ASP A 85 12.03 -7.35 8.63
N GLY A 86 12.60 -8.45 8.15
CA GLY A 86 12.05 -9.80 8.29
C GLY A 86 10.91 -10.13 7.32
N MET A 87 10.54 -9.23 6.41
CA MET A 87 9.55 -9.46 5.36
C MET A 87 10.21 -9.82 4.04
N LEU A 88 9.72 -10.87 3.39
CA LEU A 88 10.10 -11.21 2.02
C LEU A 88 9.47 -10.19 1.07
N LEU A 89 10.30 -9.55 0.27
CA LEU A 89 9.88 -8.59 -0.74
C LEU A 89 10.24 -9.12 -2.12
N HIS A 90 9.26 -9.15 -3.01
CA HIS A 90 9.46 -9.45 -4.42
C HIS A 90 9.64 -8.14 -5.20
N CYS A 91 10.79 -7.98 -5.86
CA CYS A 91 11.15 -6.78 -6.60
C CYS A 91 10.80 -6.94 -8.08
N TYR A 92 10.00 -6.00 -8.60
CA TYR A 92 9.56 -5.96 -10.00
C TYR A 92 10.08 -4.69 -10.67
N TYR A 93 10.70 -4.81 -11.84
CA TYR A 93 11.10 -3.64 -12.63
C TYR A 93 11.27 -3.93 -14.13
N PHE A 94 11.15 -2.87 -14.91
CA PHE A 94 11.40 -2.83 -16.35
C PHE A 94 12.77 -2.21 -16.66
N SER A 95 13.63 -2.93 -17.39
CA SER A 95 15.00 -2.50 -17.69
C SER A 95 15.06 -1.20 -18.52
N GLY A 96 14.05 -0.91 -19.34
CA GLY A 96 13.98 0.32 -20.13
C GLY A 96 13.48 1.55 -19.36
N CYS A 97 13.31 1.46 -18.03
CA CYS A 97 12.78 2.59 -17.26
C CYS A 97 13.71 3.81 -17.25
N GLN A 98 15.03 3.65 -17.47
CA GLN A 98 15.99 4.75 -17.46
C GLN A 98 15.80 5.74 -18.62
N SER A 99 15.17 5.31 -19.72
CA SER A 99 14.82 6.18 -20.86
C SER A 99 13.35 6.64 -20.83
N CYS A 100 12.61 6.34 -19.77
CA CYS A 100 11.21 6.71 -19.63
C CYS A 100 11.06 8.22 -19.36
N SER A 101 10.21 8.90 -20.12
CA SER A 101 9.90 10.33 -19.94
C SER A 101 9.31 10.65 -18.55
N MET A 102 8.65 9.66 -17.92
CA MET A 102 8.02 9.80 -16.61
C MET A 102 8.93 9.39 -15.45
N GLN A 103 10.20 9.01 -15.69
CA GLN A 103 11.11 8.47 -14.66
C GLN A 103 11.22 9.38 -13.43
N LYS A 104 11.33 10.70 -13.62
CA LYS A 104 11.47 11.68 -12.53
C LYS A 104 10.25 11.73 -11.60
N GLN A 105 9.10 11.24 -12.06
CA GLN A 105 7.90 11.12 -11.24
C GLN A 105 7.84 9.77 -10.50
N CYS A 106 8.70 8.81 -10.82
CA CYS A 106 8.79 7.52 -10.14
C CYS A 106 9.85 7.54 -9.03
N THR A 107 11.07 7.96 -9.36
CA THR A 107 12.25 7.86 -8.47
C THR A 107 13.05 9.16 -8.48
N THR A 108 13.82 9.41 -7.41
CA THR A 108 14.69 10.59 -7.28
C THR A 108 16.06 10.41 -7.95
N GLY A 109 16.39 9.19 -8.41
CA GLY A 109 17.68 8.83 -8.99
C GLY A 109 17.57 8.14 -10.34
N ARG A 110 18.66 7.52 -10.80
CA ARG A 110 18.68 6.73 -12.05
C ARG A 110 18.15 5.31 -11.90
N ALA A 111 17.71 4.93 -10.69
CA ALA A 111 17.11 3.64 -10.43
C ALA A 111 15.84 3.45 -11.29
N PRO A 112 15.57 2.22 -11.76
CA PRO A 112 14.31 1.93 -12.43
C PRO A 112 13.12 2.14 -11.47
N CYS A 113 11.93 2.31 -12.03
CA CYS A 113 10.72 2.24 -11.22
C CYS A 113 10.54 0.81 -10.72
N GLU A 114 10.44 0.67 -9.40
CA GLU A 114 10.33 -0.61 -8.71
C GLU A 114 8.98 -0.70 -8.03
N ALA A 115 8.33 -1.85 -8.18
CA ALA A 115 7.20 -2.24 -7.36
C ALA A 115 7.64 -3.35 -6.41
N LEU A 116 7.25 -3.25 -5.14
CA LEU A 116 7.51 -4.26 -4.11
C LEU A 116 6.22 -5.01 -3.80
N GLY A 117 6.20 -6.31 -4.12
CA GLY A 117 5.19 -7.27 -3.68
C GLY A 117 5.62 -7.97 -2.40
N THR A 118 4.65 -8.44 -1.61
CA THR A 118 4.83 -9.28 -0.42
C THR A 118 4.09 -10.58 -0.64
#